data_AF-A0A954DG43-F1
#
_entry.id   AF-A0A954DG43-F1
#
_cell.length_a   1.000
_cell.length_b   1.000
_cell.length_c   1.000
_cell.angle_alpha   90.00
_cell.angle_beta   90.00
_cell.angle_gamma   90.00
#
_symmetry.space_group_name_H-M   'P 1'
#
loop_
_entity.id
_entity.type
_entity.pdbx_description
1 polymer ?
#
loop_
_entity_poly.entity_id
_entity_poly.type
_entity_poly.pdbx_seq_one_letter_code
_entity_poly.pdbx_strand_id
1 'polypeptide(L)' 'MTDQPTPAIVPGFTPDEVRTKIGFCEQLKGGVIMDVTNAEQAKIAEEAGACAVMALERIPADIRRDGGV' A
#
# COMPACT_ATOMS: atom_id res chain seq x y z
N MET A 1 4.72 -22.26 8.52
CA MET A 1 3.70 -21.28 8.13
C MET A 1 3.19 -20.67 9.44
N THR A 2 3.76 -19.53 9.82
CA THR A 2 3.85 -19.07 11.21
C THR A 2 2.49 -18.92 11.89
N ASP A 3 2.40 -19.45 13.10
CA ASP A 3 1.34 -19.23 14.09
C ASP A 3 1.31 -17.73 14.46
N GLN A 4 0.64 -16.93 13.61
CA GLN A 4 0.46 -15.51 13.88
C GLN A 4 -0.61 -15.37 14.97
N PRO A 5 -0.33 -14.66 16.07
CA PRO A 5 -1.29 -14.49 17.14
C PRO A 5 -2.60 -13.92 16.57
N THR A 6 -3.73 -14.51 16.98
CA THR A 6 -5.05 -14.03 16.54
C THR A 6 -5.15 -12.54 16.87
N PRO A 7 -5.43 -11.66 15.88
CA PRO A 7 -5.41 -10.22 16.11
C PRO A 7 -6.47 -9.84 17.15
N ALA A 8 -6.20 -8.78 17.90
CA ALA A 8 -7.21 -8.14 18.75
C ALA A 8 -8.49 -7.87 17.94
N ILE A 9 -9.65 -7.97 18.59
CA ILE A 9 -10.96 -7.74 17.95
C ILE A 9 -10.93 -6.37 17.26
N VAL A 10 -10.94 -6.37 15.93
CA VAL A 10 -11.03 -5.14 15.12
C VAL A 10 -12.52 -4.90 14.84
N PRO A 11 -13.11 -3.78 15.32
CA PRO A 11 -14.51 -3.46 15.06
C PRO A 11 -14.79 -3.44 13.55
N GLY A 12 -15.84 -4.15 13.13
CA GLY A 12 -16.27 -4.20 11.74
C GLY A 12 -15.62 -5.31 10.89
N PHE A 13 -14.77 -6.17 11.45
CA PHE A 13 -14.19 -7.32 10.73
C PHE A 13 -14.25 -8.61 11.54
N THR A 14 -14.57 -9.71 10.85
CA THR A 14 -14.47 -11.07 11.37
C THR A 14 -13.00 -11.50 11.51
N PRO A 15 -12.67 -12.45 12.40
CA PRO A 15 -11.29 -12.92 12.58
C PRO A 15 -10.60 -13.38 11.28
N ASP A 16 -11.33 -14.03 10.38
CA ASP A 16 -10.79 -14.52 9.11
C ASP A 16 -10.53 -13.39 8.10
N GLU A 17 -11.36 -12.34 8.10
CA GLU A 17 -11.12 -11.13 7.30
C GLU A 17 -9.84 -10.42 7.78
N VAL A 18 -9.64 -10.32 9.09
CA VAL A 18 -8.43 -9.71 9.64
C VAL A 18 -7.20 -10.53 9.28
N ARG A 19 -7.25 -11.86 9.41
CA ARG A 19 -6.15 -12.76 9.03
C ARG A 19 -5.77 -12.58 7.55
N THR A 20 -6.76 -12.55 6.67
CA THR A 20 -6.53 -12.37 5.22
C THR A 20 -5.89 -11.03 4.92
N LYS A 21 -6.38 -9.94 5.51
CA LYS A 21 -5.84 -8.58 5.31
C LYS A 21 -4.40 -8.46 5.82
N ILE A 22 -4.11 -9.01 6.99
CA ILE A 22 -2.74 -9.06 7.51
C ILE A 22 -1.86 -9.87 6.57
N GLY A 23 -2.28 -11.08 6.18
CA GLY A 23 -1.53 -11.93 5.26
C GLY A 23 -1.25 -11.28 3.90
N PHE A 24 -2.12 -10.40 3.43
CA PHE A 24 -1.87 -9.57 2.25
C PHE A 24 -0.79 -8.51 2.53
N CYS A 25 -0.87 -7.78 3.64
CA CYS A 25 0.15 -6.80 4.03
C CYS A 25 1.53 -7.44 4.24
N GLU A 26 1.58 -8.66 4.76
CA GLU A 26 2.82 -9.43 4.93
C GLU A 26 3.55 -9.66 3.59
N GLN A 27 2.82 -9.84 2.49
CA GLN A 27 3.42 -10.03 1.15
C GLN A 27 4.11 -8.78 0.62
N LEU A 28 3.78 -7.60 1.14
CA LEU A 28 4.37 -6.32 0.72
C LEU A 28 5.65 -5.97 1.52
N LYS A 29 5.98 -6.75 2.57
CA LYS A 29 7.15 -6.49 3.42
C LYS A 29 8.45 -6.56 2.63
N GLY A 30 9.30 -5.56 2.82
CA GLY A 30 10.60 -5.45 2.14
C GLY A 30 10.53 -4.91 0.71
N GLY A 31 9.34 -4.62 0.19
CA GLY A 31 9.15 -3.96 -1.10
C GLY A 31 9.02 -2.43 -0.99
N VAL A 32 8.93 -1.77 -2.14
CA VAL A 32 8.69 -0.33 -2.27
C VAL A 32 7.31 -0.11 -2.91
N ILE A 33 6.52 0.80 -2.34
CA ILE A 33 5.27 1.28 -2.94
C ILE A 33 5.52 2.70 -3.49
N MET A 34 5.28 2.92 -4.79
CA MET A 34 5.58 4.18 -5.45
C MET A 34 4.32 4.99 -5.77
N ASP A 35 4.35 6.30 -5.49
CA ASP A 35 3.32 7.26 -5.89
C ASP A 35 3.35 7.49 -7.41
N VAL A 36 2.20 7.39 -8.08
CA VAL A 36 2.07 7.58 -9.53
C VAL A 36 0.82 8.38 -9.89
N THR A 37 0.89 9.18 -10.95
CA THR A 37 -0.25 10.00 -11.43
C THR A 37 -0.76 9.60 -12.81
N ASN A 38 -0.07 8.68 -13.51
CA ASN A 38 -0.48 8.20 -14.83
C ASN A 38 0.05 6.79 -15.11
N ALA A 39 -0.42 6.19 -16.21
CA ALA A 39 -0.08 4.83 -16.60
C ALA A 39 1.40 4.64 -17.00
N GLU A 40 2.06 5.69 -17.48
CA GLU A 40 3.48 5.62 -17.85
C GLU A 40 4.36 5.51 -16.60
N GLN A 41 4.10 6.32 -15.57
CA GLN A 41 4.78 6.22 -14.28
C GLN A 41 4.54 4.86 -13.61
N ALA A 42 3.35 4.28 -13.75
CA ALA A 42 3.06 2.95 -13.23
C ALA A 42 3.95 1.86 -13.87
N LYS A 43 4.16 1.93 -15.19
CA LYS A 43 5.07 1.01 -15.89
C LYS A 43 6.52 1.19 -15.45
N ILE A 44 6.98 2.43 -15.30
CA ILE A 44 8.34 2.72 -14.81
C ILE A 44 8.52 2.18 -13.38
N ALA A 45 7.53 2.32 -12.51
CA ALA A 45 7.57 1.80 -11.15
C ALA A 45 7.66 0.26 -11.13
N GLU A 46 6.88 -0.42 -11.97
CA GLU A 46 6.96 -1.88 -12.14
C GLU A 46 8.35 -2.32 -12.63
N GLU A 47 8.87 -1.68 -13.69
CA GLU A 47 10.20 -1.96 -14.23
C GLU A 47 11.33 -1.70 -13.21
N ALA A 48 11.16 -0.71 -12.32
CA ALA A 48 12.07 -0.41 -11.23
C ALA A 48 11.99 -1.40 -10.05
N GLY A 49 11.04 -2.35 -10.07
CA GLY A 49 10.87 -3.37 -9.03
C GLY A 49 9.99 -2.93 -7.85
N ALA A 50 9.11 -1.95 -8.03
CA ALA A 50 8.10 -1.63 -7.01
C ALA A 50 7.16 -2.83 -6.79
N CYS A 51 6.84 -3.14 -5.52
CA CYS A 51 5.91 -4.22 -5.19
C CYS A 51 4.45 -3.81 -5.38
N ALA A 52 4.16 -2.52 -5.34
CA ALA A 52 2.86 -1.92 -5.61
C ALA A 52 3.01 -0.45 -6.02
N VAL A 53 1.91 0.14 -6.51
CA VAL A 53 1.81 1.58 -6.82
C VAL A 53 0.65 2.22 -6.07
N MET A 54 0.80 3.49 -5.70
CA MET A 54 -0.25 4.33 -5.13
C MET A 54 -0.69 5.35 -6.19
N ALA A 55 -1.91 5.20 -6.69
CA ALA A 55 -2.47 6.11 -7.69
C ALA A 55 -3.01 7.39 -7.04
N LEU A 56 -2.56 8.54 -7.54
CA LEU A 56 -2.90 9.87 -7.00
C LEU A 56 -3.24 10.82 -8.15
N GLU A 57 -4.08 11.82 -7.88
CA GLU A 57 -4.31 12.92 -8.83
C GLU A 57 -3.09 13.85 -8.93
N ARG A 58 -2.39 14.05 -7.81
CA ARG A 58 -1.19 14.89 -7.67
C ARG A 58 -0.25 14.29 -6.63
N ILE A 59 1.05 14.43 -6.84
CA ILE A 59 2.05 13.95 -5.87
C ILE A 59 2.12 14.87 -4.63
N PRO A 60 2.53 14.34 -3.45
CA PRO A 60 2.58 15.13 -2.21
C PRO A 60 3.42 16.41 -2.28
N ALA A 61 4.48 16.42 -3.11
CA ALA A 61 5.31 17.61 -3.30
C ALA A 61 4.55 18.75 -3.99
N ASP A 62 3.72 18.45 -4.99
CA ASP A 62 2.90 19.44 -5.68
C ASP A 62 1.81 19.97 -4.75
N ILE A 63 1.15 19.10 -3.98
CA ILE A 63 0.13 19.49 -3.00
C ILE A 63 0.71 20.48 -1.98
N ARG A 64 1.93 20.23 -1.48
CA ARG A 64 2.63 21.12 -0.54
C ARG A 64 2.99 22.46 -1.17
N ARG A 65 3.46 22.47 -2.42
CA ARG A 65 3.79 23.71 -3.15
C ARG A 65 2.56 24.60 -3.33
N ASP A 66 1.40 24.00 -3.57
CA ASP A 66 0.14 24.72 -3.76
C ASP A 66 -0.51 25.19 -2.44
N GLY A 67 0.16 25.00 -1.29
CA GLY A 67 -0.31 25.46 0.02
C GLY A 67 -1.35 24.55 0.69
N GLY A 68 -1.50 23.30 0.24
CA GLY A 68 -2.51 22.36 0.71
C GLY A 68 -2.10 21.45 1.88
N VAL A 69 -1.40 21.99 2.89
CA VAL A 69 -1.12 21.31 4.18
C VAL A 69 -1.55 22.20 5.34
#